data_AF-A0A0F2JB37-F1
#
_entry.id   AF-A0A0F2JB37-F1
#
_cell.length_a   1.000
_cell.length_b   1.000
_cell.length_c   1.000
_cell.angle_alpha   90.00
_cell.angle_beta   90.00
_cell.angle_gamma   90.00
#
_symmetry.space_group_name_H-M   'P 1'
#
loop_
_entity.id
_entity.type
_entity.pdbx_description
1 polymer ?
#
loop_
_entity_poly.entity_id
_entity_poly.type
_entity_poly.pdbx_seq_one_letter_code
_entity_poly.pdbx_strand_id
1 'polypeptide(L)'
;MRSDIVKKGSTKAAHRSLFYAMGYTPEDLEKPLIGIVNGFNEIIPGHGHLKDVQPGDIISIDIPKRSLQLLVSEDELQKRRQAWVKPEPKVKTGYLARYAKLVTSANKGAVLI
;
A
#
# COMPACT_ATOMS: atom_id res chain seq x y z
N MET A 1 -18.16 -0.74 -10.07
CA MET A 1 -16.90 -0.93 -9.31
C MET A 1 -16.54 0.38 -8.59
N ARG A 2 -15.77 0.37 -7.49
CA ARG A 2 -15.42 1.62 -6.76
C ARG A 2 -14.70 2.65 -7.63
N SER A 3 -13.84 2.21 -8.54
CA SER A 3 -13.13 3.08 -9.50
C SER A 3 -14.06 3.86 -10.43
N ASP A 4 -15.34 3.48 -10.56
CA ASP A 4 -16.28 4.22 -11.40
C ASP A 4 -16.58 5.62 -10.85
N ILE A 5 -16.40 5.83 -9.54
CA ILE A 5 -16.63 7.12 -8.87
C ILE A 5 -15.77 8.23 -9.50
N VAL A 6 -14.58 7.91 -10.00
CA VAL A 6 -13.66 8.89 -10.60
C VAL A 6 -13.73 8.92 -12.13
N LYS A 7 -14.43 7.96 -12.76
CA LYS A 7 -14.47 7.81 -14.23
C LYS A 7 -15.83 8.14 -14.84
N LYS A 8 -16.93 7.75 -14.20
CA LYS A 8 -18.27 7.74 -14.81
C LYS A 8 -19.11 8.94 -14.37
N GLY A 9 -20.06 9.34 -15.24
CA GLY A 9 -20.96 10.47 -15.00
C GLY A 9 -20.48 11.77 -15.63
N SER A 10 -21.43 12.69 -15.78
CA SER A 10 -21.24 14.00 -16.41
C SER A 10 -20.24 14.87 -15.64
N THR A 11 -20.27 14.82 -14.30
CA THR A 11 -19.37 15.60 -13.43
C THR A 11 -17.91 15.11 -13.42
N LYS A 12 -17.60 14.01 -14.11
CA LYS A 12 -16.23 13.43 -14.17
C LYS A 12 -15.48 13.74 -15.45
N ALA A 13 -15.99 14.67 -16.27
CA ALA A 13 -15.31 15.11 -17.50
C ALA A 13 -13.86 15.58 -17.22
N ALA A 14 -13.64 16.43 -16.22
CA ALA A 14 -12.31 16.94 -15.86
C ALA A 14 -11.36 15.84 -15.33
N HIS A 15 -11.89 14.79 -14.71
CA HIS A 15 -11.07 13.66 -14.26
C HIS A 15 -10.62 12.83 -15.45
N ARG A 16 -11.55 12.54 -16.38
CA ARG A 16 -11.23 11.84 -17.64
C ARG A 16 -10.23 12.61 -18.50
N SER A 17 -10.33 13.95 -18.58
CA SER A 17 -9.33 14.73 -19.31
C SER A 17 -7.92 14.58 -18.72
N LEU A 18 -7.80 14.51 -17.39
CA LEU A 18 -6.52 14.23 -16.75
C LEU A 18 -6.02 12.81 -17.09
N PHE A 19 -6.89 11.80 -17.03
CA PHE A 19 -6.51 10.44 -17.42
C PHE A 19 -6.04 10.35 -18.87
N TYR A 20 -6.74 11.00 -19.81
CA TYR A 20 -6.31 11.07 -21.21
C TYR A 20 -4.97 11.79 -21.38
N ALA A 21 -4.74 12.88 -20.64
CA ALA A 21 -3.45 13.57 -20.64
C ALA A 21 -2.30 12.71 -20.09
N MET A 22 -2.60 11.76 -19.21
CA MET A 22 -1.64 10.76 -18.70
C MET A 22 -1.46 9.56 -19.64
N GLY A 23 -2.13 9.55 -20.81
CA GLY A 23 -1.99 8.50 -21.83
C GLY A 23 -2.96 7.32 -21.71
N TYR A 24 -3.98 7.40 -20.83
CA TYR A 24 -5.01 6.36 -20.77
C TYR A 24 -5.87 6.36 -22.03
N THR A 25 -6.23 5.20 -22.54
CA THR A 25 -7.21 5.08 -23.64
C THR A 25 -8.65 4.93 -23.11
N PRO A 26 -9.67 5.14 -23.96
CA PRO A 26 -11.05 4.81 -23.58
C PRO A 26 -11.22 3.37 -23.09
N GLU A 27 -10.54 2.41 -23.72
CA GLU A 27 -10.58 0.98 -23.35
C GLU A 27 -9.94 0.74 -21.97
N ASP A 28 -8.87 1.46 -21.63
CA ASP A 28 -8.28 1.40 -20.30
C ASP A 28 -9.21 1.96 -19.22
N LEU A 29 -9.97 3.00 -19.55
CA LEU A 29 -10.95 3.57 -18.63
C LEU A 29 -12.19 2.68 -18.44
N GLU A 30 -12.43 1.68 -19.29
CA GLU A 30 -13.44 0.64 -19.01
C GLU A 30 -12.94 -0.40 -17.99
N LYS A 31 -11.62 -0.62 -17.92
CA LYS A 31 -11.01 -1.56 -16.96
C LYS A 31 -11.09 -1.03 -15.52
N PRO A 32 -11.05 -1.91 -14.51
CA PRO A 32 -10.80 -1.53 -13.12
C PRO A 32 -9.54 -0.68 -12.96
N LEU A 33 -9.65 0.49 -12.33
CA LEU A 33 -8.46 1.25 -11.91
C LEU A 33 -8.11 0.86 -10.47
N ILE A 34 -6.88 0.39 -10.28
CA ILE A 34 -6.34 0.05 -8.96
C ILE A 34 -5.24 1.04 -8.62
N GLY A 35 -5.43 1.78 -7.53
CA GLY A 35 -4.35 2.57 -6.93
C GLY A 35 -3.59 1.72 -5.92
N ILE A 36 -2.27 1.63 -6.06
CA ILE A 36 -1.39 0.97 -5.10
C ILE A 36 -0.63 2.05 -4.33
N VAL A 37 -0.77 2.07 -3.01
CA VAL A 37 -0.09 3.03 -2.13
C VAL A 37 0.73 2.25 -1.10
N ASN A 38 2.02 2.56 -1.03
CA ASN A 38 2.92 1.99 -0.03
C ASN A 38 3.21 3.03 1.07
N GLY A 39 2.74 2.75 2.28
CA GLY A 39 3.00 3.58 3.48
C GLY A 39 4.15 3.08 4.35
N PHE A 40 4.96 2.13 3.88
CA PHE A 40 6.04 1.51 4.63
C PHE A 40 6.97 2.57 5.23
N ASN A 41 7.19 2.43 6.52
CA ASN A 41 8.17 3.20 7.28
C ASN A 41 8.69 2.35 8.43
N GLU A 42 9.86 2.71 8.94
CA GLU A 42 10.56 1.98 10.01
C GLU A 42 10.08 2.37 11.42
N ILE A 43 9.26 3.42 11.51
CA ILE A 43 8.79 4.00 12.78
C ILE A 43 7.62 3.19 13.34
N ILE A 44 6.65 2.85 12.50
CA ILE A 44 5.40 2.23 12.91
C ILE A 44 5.45 0.72 12.61
N PRO A 45 5.32 -0.16 13.62
CA PRO A 45 5.51 -1.60 13.47
C PRO A 45 4.46 -2.30 12.59
N GLY A 46 3.31 -1.65 12.32
CA GLY A 46 2.21 -2.21 11.53
C GLY A 46 2.54 -2.53 10.07
N HIS A 47 3.67 -2.04 9.54
CA HIS A 47 4.10 -2.25 8.15
C HIS A 47 5.04 -3.45 7.99
N GLY A 48 5.16 -4.31 9.01
CA GLY A 48 6.16 -5.37 9.07
C GLY A 48 6.19 -6.34 7.89
N HIS A 49 5.07 -6.54 7.18
CA HIS A 49 5.01 -7.42 6.00
C HIS A 49 5.60 -6.79 4.74
N LEU A 50 5.59 -5.46 4.64
CA LEU A 50 6.06 -4.74 3.46
C LEU A 50 7.60 -4.74 3.34
N LYS A 51 8.31 -5.03 4.44
CA LYS A 51 9.78 -5.18 4.43
C LYS A 51 10.26 -6.41 3.64
N ASP A 52 9.38 -7.41 3.46
CA ASP A 52 9.71 -8.66 2.80
C ASP A 52 9.63 -8.53 1.27
N VAL A 53 9.00 -7.46 0.77
CA VAL A 53 8.79 -7.19 -0.66
C VAL A 53 10.06 -6.63 -1.29
N GLN A 54 10.44 -7.15 -2.45
CA GLN A 54 11.60 -6.73 -3.23
C GLN A 54 11.21 -6.37 -4.68
N PRO A 55 12.01 -5.53 -5.37
CA PRO A 55 11.79 -5.25 -6.78
C PRO A 55 11.75 -6.53 -7.61
N GLY A 56 10.72 -6.67 -8.44
CA GLY A 56 10.52 -7.85 -9.28
C GLY A 56 9.59 -8.92 -8.69
N ASP A 57 9.21 -8.82 -7.41
CA ASP A 57 8.22 -9.71 -6.83
C ASP A 57 6.84 -9.55 -7.50
N ILE A 58 6.14 -10.66 -7.66
CA ILE A 58 4.79 -10.66 -8.24
C ILE A 58 3.76 -10.55 -7.11
N ILE A 59 2.83 -9.62 -7.25
CA ILE A 59 1.71 -9.43 -6.33
C ILE A 59 0.41 -9.70 -7.07
N SER A 60 -0.38 -10.66 -6.57
CA SER A 60 -1.72 -10.98 -7.07
C SER A 60 -2.77 -10.12 -6.37
N ILE A 61 -3.63 -9.48 -7.15
CA ILE A 61 -4.74 -8.64 -6.68
C ILE A 61 -6.06 -9.24 -7.18
N ASP A 62 -6.88 -9.74 -6.27
CA ASP A 62 -8.24 -10.22 -6.56
C ASP A 62 -9.25 -9.18 -6.06
N ILE A 63 -9.83 -8.41 -6.98
CA ILE A 63 -10.78 -7.34 -6.66
C ILE A 63 -12.11 -7.90 -6.11
N PRO A 64 -12.75 -8.92 -6.73
CA PRO A 64 -13.96 -9.52 -6.18
C PRO A 64 -13.78 -10.04 -4.74
N LYS A 65 -12.68 -10.73 -4.45
CA LYS A 65 -12.40 -11.28 -3.11
C LYS A 65 -11.78 -10.28 -2.14
N ARG A 66 -11.40 -9.08 -2.60
CA ARG A 66 -10.67 -8.06 -1.84
C ARG A 66 -9.40 -8.61 -1.20
N SER A 67 -8.66 -9.45 -1.93
CA SER A 67 -7.45 -10.09 -1.44
C SER A 67 -6.21 -9.59 -2.18
N LEU A 68 -5.11 -9.49 -1.44
CA LEU A 68 -3.79 -9.09 -1.93
C LEU A 68 -2.79 -10.15 -1.46
N GLN A 69 -2.05 -10.76 -2.38
CA GLN A 69 -1.13 -11.85 -2.08
C GLN A 69 0.22 -11.62 -2.75
N LEU A 70 1.30 -11.71 -1.96
CA LEU A 70 2.66 -11.72 -2.47
C LEU A 70 3.00 -13.14 -2.92
N LEU A 71 3.29 -13.32 -4.21
CA LEU A 71 3.59 -14.63 -4.81
C LEU A 71 5.08 -14.95 -4.68
N VAL A 72 5.53 -15.06 -3.44
CA VAL A 72 6.89 -15.48 -3.07
C VAL A 72 6.78 -16.71 -2.18
N SER A 73 7.67 -17.68 -2.38
CA SER A 73 7.69 -18.89 -1.56
C SER A 73 7.95 -18.58 -0.08
N GLU A 74 7.33 -19.32 0.85
CA GLU A 74 7.53 -19.08 2.28
C GLU A 74 9.00 -19.29 2.69
N ASP A 75 9.70 -20.24 2.07
CA ASP A 75 11.13 -20.47 2.30
C ASP A 75 11.98 -19.23 1.97
N GLU A 76 11.67 -18.54 0.88
CA GLU A 76 12.36 -17.32 0.49
C GLU A 76 11.99 -16.15 1.40
N LEU A 77 10.71 -16.01 1.76
CA LEU A 77 10.28 -15.01 2.75
C LEU A 77 10.96 -15.22 4.09
N GLN A 78 11.14 -16.47 4.53
CA GLN A 78 11.83 -16.78 5.78
C GLN A 78 13.31 -16.40 5.72
N LYS A 79 14.00 -16.66 4.60
CA LYS A 79 15.38 -16.21 4.37
C LYS A 79 15.48 -14.67 4.43
N ARG A 80 14.57 -13.95 3.77
CA ARG A 80 14.53 -12.47 3.79
C ARG A 80 14.31 -11.94 5.20
N ARG A 81 13.41 -12.55 5.96
CA ARG A 81 13.13 -12.17 7.37
C ARG A 81 14.31 -12.41 8.30
N GLN A 82 15.06 -13.50 8.10
CA GLN A 82 16.27 -13.81 8.87
C GLN A 82 17.43 -12.86 8.55
N ALA A 83 17.57 -12.48 7.28
CA ALA A 83 18.59 -11.53 6.85
C ALA A 83 18.28 -10.08 7.25
N TRP A 84 17.04 -9.79 7.63
CA TRP A 84 16.60 -8.43 7.91
C TRP A 84 17.10 -7.92 9.28
N VAL A 85 17.94 -6.89 9.23
CA VAL A 85 18.37 -6.14 10.41
C VAL A 85 17.55 -4.86 10.50
N LYS A 86 16.86 -4.67 11.63
CA LYS A 86 16.04 -3.47 11.85
C LYS A 86 16.95 -2.22 11.85
N PRO A 87 16.73 -1.23 10.98
CA PRO A 87 17.49 0.01 10.98
C PRO A 87 17.28 0.81 12.27
N GLU A 88 18.25 1.64 12.64
CA GLU A 88 18.08 2.53 13.79
C GLU A 88 16.94 3.54 13.54
N PRO A 89 16.09 3.80 14.56
CA PRO A 89 15.06 4.84 14.45
C PRO A 89 15.67 6.22 14.20
N LYS A 90 15.23 6.89 13.13
CA LYS A 90 15.63 8.28 12.81
C LYS A 90 15.23 9.27 13.91
N VAL A 91 14.11 9.01 14.58
CA VAL A 91 13.59 9.85 15.66
C VAL A 91 13.62 9.09 16.97
N LYS A 92 14.48 9.54 17.89
CA LYS A 92 14.75 8.88 19.17
C LYS A 92 14.02 9.55 20.35
N THR A 93 13.63 10.82 20.21
CA THR A 93 13.04 11.64 21.27
C THR A 93 11.82 12.44 20.78
N GLY A 94 11.09 13.06 21.71
CA GLY A 94 9.95 13.93 21.41
C GLY A 94 8.63 13.20 21.14
N TYR A 95 7.65 13.94 20.59
CA TYR A 95 6.27 13.46 20.42
C TYR A 95 6.16 12.25 19.50
N LEU A 96 6.92 12.21 18.40
CA LEU A 96 6.86 11.11 17.44
C LEU A 96 7.45 9.82 18.01
N ALA A 97 8.52 9.91 18.81
CA ALA A 97 9.07 8.75 19.51
C ALA A 97 8.08 8.18 20.54
N ARG A 98 7.31 9.04 21.22
CA ARG A 98 6.22 8.61 22.12
C ARG A 98 5.08 7.97 21.33
N TYR A 99 4.66 8.59 20.23
CA TYR A 99 3.61 8.08 19.36
C TYR A 99 3.97 6.67 18.83
N ALA A 100 5.18 6.50 18.28
CA ALA A 100 5.64 5.24 17.72
C ALA A 100 5.64 4.07 18.73
N LYS A 101 5.84 4.35 20.02
CA LYS A 101 5.85 3.34 21.08
C LYS A 101 4.45 2.91 21.52
N LEU A 102 3.45 3.79 21.38
CA LEU A 102 2.12 3.62 21.96
C LEU A 102 1.02 3.39 20.91
N VAL A 103 1.29 3.72 19.64
CA VAL A 103 0.29 3.63 18.58
C VAL A 103 -0.05 2.17 18.26
N THR A 104 -1.35 1.90 18.17
CA THR A 104 -1.88 0.62 17.69
C THR A 104 -1.91 0.55 16.16
N SER A 105 -2.17 -0.64 15.62
CA SER A 105 -2.30 -0.84 14.17
C SER A 105 -3.39 0.04 13.55
N ALA A 106 -3.18 0.46 12.29
CA ALA A 106 -4.14 1.27 11.54
C ALA A 106 -5.53 0.62 11.43
N ASN A 107 -5.60 -0.71 11.36
CA ASN A 107 -6.89 -1.43 11.36
C ASN A 107 -7.68 -1.31 12.69
N LYS A 108 -7.00 -0.93 13.78
CA LYS A 108 -7.61 -0.63 15.08
C LYS A 108 -7.83 0.87 15.30
N GLY A 109 -7.60 1.69 14.26
CA GLY A 109 -7.82 3.14 14.29
C GLY A 109 -6.60 3.97 14.70
N ALA A 110 -5.40 3.38 14.79
CA ALA A 110 -4.16 4.08 15.17
C ALA A 110 -4.27 4.89 16.48
N VAL A 111 -5.02 4.34 17.44
CA VAL A 111 -5.19 4.91 18.78
C VAL A 111 -3.97 4.62 19.65
N LEU A 112 -3.73 5.49 20.62
CA LEU A 112 -2.64 5.33 21.61
C LEU A 112 -3.14 4.48 22.77
N ILE A 113 -2.33 3.50 23.18
CA ILE A 113 -2.54 2.68 24.38
C ILE A 113 -1.38 2.83 25.36
#